data_AF-A0A5N9CX43-F1
#
_entry.id   AF-A0A5N9CX43-F1
#
_cell.length_a   1.000
_cell.length_b   1.000
_cell.length_c   1.000
_cell.angle_alpha   90.00
_cell.angle_beta   90.00
_cell.angle_gamma   90.00
#
_symmetry.space_group_name_H-M   'P 1'
#
loop_
_entity.id
_entity.type
_entity.pdbx_description
1 polymer ?
#
loop_
_entity_poly.entity_id
_entity_poly.type
_entity_poly.pdbx_seq_one_letter_code
_entity_poly.pdbx_strand_id
1 'polypeptide(L)' 'MDKLIDIANRAIADYGFRQAVLYGAVDIARKWELTEEEATLLSGAVLSELTALPIPVQPADIPAEQARVSEVIRGLFSI' A
#
# COMPACT_ATOMS: atom_id res chain seq x y z
N MET A 1 -9.22 4.26 -5.72
CA MET A 1 -7.98 5.02 -5.46
C MET A 1 -7.74 5.27 -3.96
N ASP A 2 -8.64 5.98 -3.26
CA ASP A 2 -8.45 6.31 -1.84
C ASP A 2 -8.22 5.06 -0.98
N LYS A 3 -8.91 3.95 -1.26
CA LYS A 3 -8.71 2.67 -0.58
C LYS A 3 -7.26 2.14 -0.70
N LEU A 4 -6.63 2.26 -1.86
CA LEU A 4 -5.24 1.81 -2.04
C LEU A 4 -4.26 2.69 -1.26
N ILE A 5 -4.51 4.00 -1.26
CA ILE A 5 -3.73 4.96 -0.49
C ILE A 5 -3.90 4.69 1.02
N ASP A 6 -5.10 4.42 1.49
CA ASP A 6 -5.38 4.09 2.90
C ASP A 6 -4.71 2.78 3.32
N ILE A 7 -4.80 1.74 2.49
CA ILE A 7 -4.10 0.47 2.72
C ILE A 7 -2.59 0.71 2.79
N ALA A 8 -2.02 1.44 1.83
CA ALA A 8 -0.59 1.71 1.78
C ALA A 8 -0.14 2.54 2.98
N ASN A 9 -0.87 3.60 3.33
CA ASN A 9 -0.57 4.44 4.47
C ASN A 9 -0.60 3.67 5.79
N ARG A 10 -1.60 2.79 5.96
CA ARG A 10 -1.68 1.91 7.12
C ARG A 10 -0.53 0.90 7.13
N ALA A 11 -0.17 0.32 6.00
CA ALA A 11 0.98 -0.59 5.89
C ALA A 11 2.31 0.12 6.14
N ILE A 12 2.44 1.40 5.83
CA ILE A 12 3.62 2.19 6.16
C ILE A 12 3.73 2.39 7.68
N ALA A 13 2.63 2.74 8.33
CA ALA A 13 2.60 3.03 9.77
C ALA A 13 2.59 1.79 10.68
N ASP A 14 2.07 0.66 10.20
CA ASP A 14 1.93 -0.59 10.94
C ASP A 14 2.59 -1.74 10.18
N TYR A 15 3.75 -2.17 10.69
CA TYR A 15 4.50 -3.27 10.08
C TYR A 15 3.74 -4.60 10.14
N GLY A 16 2.95 -4.86 11.19
CA GLY A 16 2.12 -6.07 11.28
C GLY A 16 1.03 -6.07 10.21
N PHE A 17 0.38 -4.93 9.99
CA PHE A 17 -0.55 -4.77 8.87
C PHE A 17 0.16 -4.90 7.52
N ARG A 18 1.38 -4.36 7.37
CA ARG A 18 2.19 -4.55 6.16
C ARG A 18 2.40 -6.03 5.85
N GLN A 19 2.73 -6.85 6.83
CA GLN A 19 2.89 -8.30 6.62
C GLN A 19 1.59 -8.94 6.10
N ALA A 20 0.43 -8.53 6.63
CA ALA A 20 -0.86 -9.00 6.14
C ALA A 20 -1.12 -8.60 4.68
N VAL A 21 -0.67 -7.42 4.25
CA VAL A 21 -0.76 -6.98 2.85
C VAL A 21 0.22 -7.77 1.98
N LEU A 22 1.49 -7.89 2.39
CA LEU A 22 2.55 -8.56 1.62
C LEU A 22 2.25 -10.03 1.33
N TYR A 23 1.68 -10.75 2.29
CA TYR A 23 1.41 -12.18 2.16
C TYR A 23 -0.07 -12.52 1.95
N GLY A 24 -0.95 -11.53 2.05
CA GLY A 24 -2.41 -11.70 2.02
C GLY A 24 -3.14 -10.68 1.16
N ALA A 25 -2.49 -10.12 0.13
CA ALA A 25 -3.07 -9.10 -0.76
C ALA A 25 -4.48 -9.46 -1.29
N VAL A 26 -4.74 -10.74 -1.61
CA VAL A 26 -6.07 -11.20 -2.06
C VAL A 26 -7.12 -11.04 -0.95
N ASP A 27 -6.78 -11.39 0.29
CA ASP A 27 -7.70 -11.26 1.42
C ASP A 27 -7.92 -9.79 1.81
N ILE A 28 -6.88 -8.96 1.70
CA ILE A 28 -7.00 -7.51 1.87
C ILE A 28 -7.92 -6.93 0.80
N ALA A 29 -7.72 -7.28 -0.47
CA ALA A 29 -8.56 -6.80 -1.58
C ALA A 29 -10.04 -7.15 -1.36
N ARG A 30 -10.33 -8.37 -0.92
CA ARG A 30 -11.69 -8.80 -0.57
C ARG A 30 -12.26 -8.02 0.61
N LYS A 31 -11.51 -7.91 1.71
CA LYS A 31 -11.96 -7.19 2.93
C LYS A 31 -12.23 -5.71 2.70
N TRP A 32 -11.48 -5.11 1.78
CA TRP A 32 -11.62 -3.69 1.44
C TRP A 32 -12.55 -3.46 0.24
N GLU A 33 -13.15 -4.51 -0.30
CA GLU A 33 -14.04 -4.46 -1.46
C GLU A 33 -13.40 -3.69 -2.63
N LEU A 34 -12.15 -4.06 -2.93
CA LEU A 34 -11.43 -3.50 -4.07
C LEU A 34 -12.05 -4.01 -5.37
N THR A 35 -12.07 -3.16 -6.39
CA THR A 35 -12.36 -3.61 -7.76
C THR A 35 -11.26 -4.56 -8.24
N GLU A 36 -11.52 -5.29 -9.34
CA GLU A 36 -10.50 -6.15 -9.95
C GLU A 36 -9.25 -5.35 -10.33
N GLU A 37 -9.45 -4.16 -10.92
CA GLU A 37 -8.37 -3.22 -11.25
C GLU A 37 -7.58 -2.78 -10.01
N GLU A 38 -8.26 -2.37 -8.93
CA GLU A 38 -7.59 -1.98 -7.69
C GLU A 38 -6.85 -3.17 -7.06
N ALA A 39 -7.40 -4.38 -7.13
CA ALA A 39 -6.75 -5.59 -6.64
C ALA A 39 -5.50 -5.96 -7.46
N THR A 40 -5.51 -5.75 -8.77
CA THR A 40 -4.34 -5.89 -9.64
C THR A 40 -3.26 -4.86 -9.28
N LEU A 41 -3.65 -3.60 -9.06
CA LEU A 41 -2.71 -2.56 -8.62
C LEU A 41 -2.14 -2.86 -7.24
N LEU A 42 -2.98 -3.33 -6.30
CA LEU A 42 -2.55 -3.70 -4.95
C LEU A 42 -1.52 -4.83 -4.98
N SER A 43 -1.76 -5.88 -5.77
CA SER A 43 -0.88 -7.06 -5.84
C SER A 43 0.34 -6.88 -6.75
N GLY A 44 0.38 -5.80 -7.54
CA GLY A 44 1.52 -5.41 -8.37
C GLY A 44 2.28 -4.21 -7.80
N ALA A 45 2.06 -3.04 -8.40
CA ALA A 45 2.85 -1.84 -8.16
C ALA A 45 2.84 -1.41 -6.67
N VAL A 46 1.68 -1.44 -6.01
CA VAL A 46 1.60 -1.04 -4.59
C VAL A 46 2.36 -2.02 -3.68
N LEU A 47 2.25 -3.33 -3.94
CA LEU A 47 3.00 -4.35 -3.19
C LEU A 47 4.52 -4.16 -3.33
N SER A 48 4.96 -3.79 -4.53
CA SER A 48 6.37 -3.53 -4.83
C SER A 48 6.90 -2.35 -4.01
N GLU A 49 6.15 -1.23 -3.96
CA GLU A 49 6.49 -0.08 -3.13
C GLU A 49 6.56 -0.44 -1.64
N LEU A 50 5.57 -1.21 -1.14
CA LEU A 50 5.55 -1.64 0.26
C LEU A 50 6.70 -2.59 0.63
N THR A 51 7.16 -3.41 -0.32
CA THR A 51 8.27 -4.34 -0.14
C THR A 51 9.62 -3.61 -0.06
N ALA A 52 9.76 -2.49 -0.77
CA ALA A 52 10.98 -1.69 -0.82
C ALA A 52 11.23 -0.84 0.44
N LEU A 53 10.24 -0.71 1.32
CA LEU A 53 10.34 0.09 2.53
C LEU A 53 11.28 -0.52 3.58
N PRO A 54 11.96 0.31 4.40
CA PRO A 54 12.67 -0.17 5.57
C PRO A 54 11.80 -1.00 6.53
N ILE A 55 12.43 -1.95 7.23
CA ILE A 55 11.79 -2.86 8.17
C ILE A 55 12.33 -2.65 9.60
N PRO A 56 11.55 -2.05 10.52
CA PRO A 56 10.36 -1.23 10.26
C PRO A 56 10.72 0.18 9.74
N VAL A 57 9.74 0.87 9.15
CA VAL A 57 9.84 2.32 8.88
C VAL A 57 9.90 3.04 10.23
N GLN A 58 10.84 3.97 10.38
CA GLN A 58 10.96 4.71 11.64
C GLN A 58 9.80 5.70 11.78
N PRO A 59 9.29 5.96 13.00
CA PRO A 59 8.15 6.86 13.19
C PRO A 59 8.33 8.27 12.59
N ALA A 60 9.56 8.79 12.59
CA ALA A 60 9.88 10.09 12.01
C ALA A 60 9.77 10.11 10.48
N ASP A 61 9.95 8.96 9.83
CA ASP A 61 9.95 8.83 8.37
C ASP A 61 8.56 8.46 7.82
N ILE A 62 7.64 7.99 8.67
CA ILE A 62 6.28 7.59 8.27
C ILE A 62 5.58 8.67 7.41
N PRO A 63 5.53 9.96 7.81
CA PRO A 63 4.83 10.96 7.03
C PRO A 63 5.43 11.15 5.62
N ALA A 64 6.75 11.10 5.50
CA ALA A 64 7.45 11.25 4.23
C ALA A 64 7.19 10.06 3.31
N GLU A 65 7.26 8.83 3.83
CA GLU A 65 6.97 7.62 3.05
C GLU A 65 5.51 7.53 2.64
N GLN A 66 4.57 7.90 3.52
CA GLN A 66 3.14 7.98 3.19
C GLN A 66 2.88 8.96 2.05
N ALA A 67 3.49 10.14 2.09
CA ALA A 67 3.38 11.12 1.01
C ALA A 67 3.95 10.57 -0.31
N ARG A 68 5.17 10.01 -0.28
CA ARG A 68 5.85 9.46 -1.45
C ARG A 68 5.04 8.34 -2.12
N VAL A 69 4.61 7.35 -1.34
CA VAL A 69 3.85 6.20 -1.88
C VAL A 69 2.47 6.62 -2.35
N SER A 70 1.81 7.57 -1.67
CA SER A 70 0.53 8.12 -2.13
C SER A 70 0.65 8.78 -3.50
N GLU A 71 1.72 9.54 -3.76
CA GLU A 71 1.97 10.14 -5.08
C GLU A 71 2.21 9.09 -6.16
N VAL A 72 2.97 8.02 -5.86
CA VAL A 72 3.14 6.90 -6.78
C VAL A 72 1.78 6.29 -7.14
N ILE A 73 0.93 6.02 -6.14
CA ILE A 73 -0.41 5.43 -6.37
C ILE A 73 -1.28 6.34 -7.23
N ARG A 74 -1.29 7.66 -6.97
CA ARG A 74 -2.04 8.63 -7.81
C ARG A 74 -1.55 8.63 -9.25
N GLY A 75 -0.23 8.50 -9.46
CA GLY A 75 0.39 8.42 -10.78
C GLY A 75 -0.04 7.20 -11.60
N LEU A 76 -0.36 6.07 -10.95
CA LEU A 76 -0.78 4.84 -11.64
C LEU A 76 -2.14 4.97 -12.33
N PHE A 77 -3.01 5.87 -11.86
CA PHE A 77 -4.35 6.10 -12.44
C PHE A 77 -4.38 7.24 -13.46
N SER A 78 -3.27 7.94 -13.66
CA SER A 78 -3.18 9.07 -14.59
C SER A 78 -2.71 8.65 -16.00
N ILE A 79 -2.61 7.34 -16.24
CA ILE A 79 -2.18 6.70 -17.49
C ILE A 79 -3.42 6.13 -18.18
#